data_AF-A0A2G6S9Z3-F1
#
_entry.id   AF-A0A2G6S9Z3-F1
#
_cell.length_a   1.000
_cell.length_b   1.000
_cell.length_c   1.000
_cell.angle_alpha   90.00
_cell.angle_beta   90.00
_cell.angle_gamma   90.00
#
_symmetry.space_group_name_H-M   'P 1'
#
loop_
_entity.id
_entity.type
_entity.pdbx_description
1 polymer ?
#
loop_
_entity_poly.entity_id
_entity_poly.type
_entity_poly.pdbx_seq_one_letter_code
_entity_poly.pdbx_strand_id
1 'polypeptide(L)'
;MSKTGGCLLAVLVVLACSVVPVLVAPARAATEAEANSASSSAAAHRKAERDRIAREREALTARRQQEEAVCYQRFAVEDCLRGVRVKARETHDRLRAQEIELNDAERREKAAERLRAIEDKQTAVPPAAKRAEAQLRKPAADPDAAKVQRDTEAHQRAQQLNSRAQAQATEQATRAAANADRAAQSRVKHEQALQAAEERRARVEKSRADALAQGRKPAAPLPAPAASEPTR
;
A
#
# COMPACT_ATOMS: atom_id res chain seq x y z
N MET A 1 51.57 -32.18 -16.71
CA MET A 1 53.01 -32.45 -16.54
C MET A 1 53.78 -31.44 -17.38
N SER A 2 54.54 -30.56 -16.71
CA SER A 2 55.65 -29.75 -17.26
C SER A 2 55.30 -28.71 -18.34
N LYS A 3 55.83 -27.48 -18.37
CA LYS A 3 56.91 -26.85 -17.62
C LYS A 3 56.79 -25.33 -17.81
N THR A 4 57.20 -24.62 -16.75
CA THR A 4 57.54 -23.21 -16.64
C THR A 4 58.42 -22.65 -17.77
N GLY A 5 58.37 -21.34 -17.99
CA GLY A 5 59.48 -20.62 -18.62
C GLY A 5 59.15 -19.19 -19.00
N GLY A 6 59.31 -18.25 -18.06
CA GLY A 6 59.39 -16.83 -18.39
C GLY A 6 60.76 -16.47 -18.97
N CYS A 7 60.78 -15.52 -19.89
CA CYS A 7 61.99 -14.81 -20.31
C CYS A 7 61.69 -13.32 -20.36
N LEU A 8 62.38 -12.57 -19.50
CA LEU A 8 62.53 -11.12 -19.52
C LEU A 8 63.41 -10.71 -20.70
N LEU A 9 63.02 -9.69 -21.46
CA LEU A 9 63.94 -8.81 -22.19
C LEU A 9 63.41 -7.37 -22.22
N ALA A 10 63.95 -6.60 -21.29
CA ALA A 10 64.49 -5.25 -21.39
C ALA A 10 64.22 -4.37 -22.66
N VAL A 11 63.76 -3.14 -22.37
CA VAL A 11 64.26 -1.84 -22.88
C VAL A 11 63.75 -1.35 -24.24
N LEU A 12 62.90 -0.32 -24.21
CA LEU A 12 63.20 1.03 -24.73
C LEU A 12 62.07 2.00 -24.39
N VAL A 13 62.37 2.96 -23.52
CA VAL A 13 61.58 4.17 -23.30
C VAL A 13 61.76 5.07 -24.52
N VAL A 14 60.70 5.25 -25.30
CA VAL A 14 60.57 6.39 -26.22
C VAL A 14 59.52 7.32 -25.67
N LEU A 15 60.03 8.41 -25.09
CA LEU A 15 59.30 9.60 -24.68
C LEU A 15 58.69 10.25 -25.93
N ALA A 16 57.41 10.00 -26.17
CA ALA A 16 56.61 10.76 -27.12
C ALA A 16 55.56 11.58 -26.35
N CYS A 17 55.81 12.88 -26.24
CA CYS A 17 54.84 13.87 -25.81
C CYS A 17 53.66 13.92 -26.80
N SER A 18 52.67 13.07 -26.61
CA SER A 18 51.35 13.24 -27.21
C SER A 18 50.44 13.90 -26.18
N VAL A 19 50.24 15.21 -26.36
CA VAL A 19 49.22 16.00 -25.68
C VAL A 19 47.86 15.36 -26.01
N VAL A 20 47.30 14.62 -25.05
CA VAL A 20 45.94 14.10 -25.16
C VAL A 20 44.99 15.27 -24.89
N PRO A 21 44.17 15.71 -25.86
CA PRO A 21 43.10 16.62 -25.52
C PRO A 21 42.10 15.82 -24.67
N VAL A 22 42.07 16.13 -23.37
CA VAL A 22 41.00 15.69 -22.48
C VAL A 22 39.73 16.40 -22.97
N LEU A 23 38.99 15.75 -23.86
CA LEU A 23 37.59 16.06 -24.07
C LEU A 23 36.86 15.71 -22.78
N VAL A 24 36.64 16.71 -21.93
CA VAL A 24 35.65 16.62 -20.84
C VAL A 24 34.27 16.63 -21.51
N ALA A 25 33.79 15.43 -21.84
CA ALA A 25 32.41 15.23 -22.21
C ALA A 25 31.49 15.58 -21.02
N PRO A 26 30.31 16.18 -21.24
CA PRO A 26 29.38 16.47 -20.16
C PRO A 26 28.74 15.15 -19.68
N ALA A 27 29.38 14.49 -18.72
CA ALA A 27 28.91 13.25 -18.10
C ALA A 27 27.60 13.40 -17.29
N ARG A 28 26.97 14.58 -17.27
CA ARG A 28 25.76 14.85 -16.48
C ARG A 28 24.45 14.38 -17.13
N ALA A 29 24.41 14.18 -18.44
CA ALA A 29 23.18 13.74 -19.12
C ALA A 29 23.00 12.20 -19.08
N ALA A 30 24.08 11.43 -19.01
CA ALA A 30 24.02 9.97 -18.97
C ALA A 30 23.43 9.44 -17.65
N THR A 31 23.72 10.10 -16.53
CA THR A 31 23.28 9.66 -15.18
C THR A 31 21.78 9.81 -14.95
N GLU A 32 21.13 10.81 -15.57
CA GLU A 32 19.69 11.04 -15.41
C GLU A 32 18.86 10.03 -16.22
N ALA A 33 19.32 9.67 -17.42
CA ALA A 33 18.69 8.63 -18.24
C ALA A 33 18.80 7.24 -17.61
N GLU A 34 19.95 6.91 -17.01
CA GLU A 34 20.19 5.63 -16.33
C GLU A 34 19.38 5.51 -15.03
N ALA A 35 19.27 6.60 -14.26
CA ALA A 35 18.45 6.66 -13.04
C ALA A 35 16.94 6.54 -13.35
N ASN A 36 16.47 7.19 -14.41
CA ASN A 36 15.07 7.08 -14.84
C ASN A 36 14.74 5.67 -15.37
N SER A 37 15.67 5.04 -16.09
CA SER A 37 15.53 3.65 -16.54
C SER A 37 15.48 2.67 -15.35
N ALA A 38 16.37 2.80 -14.37
CA ALA A 38 16.38 1.95 -13.18
C ALA A 38 15.12 2.10 -12.29
N SER A 39 14.57 3.31 -12.18
CA SER A 39 13.31 3.54 -11.47
C SER A 39 12.13 2.88 -12.20
N SER A 40 12.09 3.00 -13.53
CA SER A 40 11.05 2.38 -14.35
C SER A 40 11.09 0.84 -14.29
N SER A 41 12.27 0.23 -14.28
CA SER A 41 12.43 -1.21 -14.16
C SER A 41 12.03 -1.72 -12.77
N ALA A 42 12.37 -0.98 -11.71
CA ALA A 42 11.93 -1.31 -10.35
C ALA A 42 10.40 -1.24 -10.21
N ALA A 43 9.77 -0.20 -10.78
CA ALA A 43 8.31 -0.09 -10.81
C ALA A 43 7.64 -1.23 -11.59
N ALA A 44 8.21 -1.61 -12.73
CA ALA A 44 7.73 -2.74 -13.54
C ALA A 44 7.85 -4.07 -12.78
N HIS A 45 8.98 -4.31 -12.09
CA HIS A 45 9.18 -5.49 -11.26
C HIS A 45 8.14 -5.57 -10.13
N ARG A 46 7.91 -4.48 -9.40
CA ARG A 46 6.87 -4.45 -8.36
C ARG A 46 5.47 -4.72 -8.92
N LYS A 47 5.17 -4.21 -10.12
CA LYS A 47 3.89 -4.52 -10.78
C LYS A 47 3.79 -6.01 -11.11
N ALA A 48 4.84 -6.60 -11.68
CA ALA A 48 4.87 -8.02 -12.02
C ALA A 48 4.65 -8.91 -10.77
N GLU A 49 5.29 -8.58 -9.64
CA GLU A 49 5.08 -9.28 -8.37
C GLU A 49 3.65 -9.13 -7.83
N ARG A 50 3.06 -7.93 -7.91
CA ARG A 50 1.64 -7.73 -7.54
C ARG A 50 0.70 -8.56 -8.40
N ASP A 51 0.92 -8.56 -9.72
CA ASP A 51 0.11 -9.34 -10.66
C ASP A 51 0.28 -10.85 -10.39
N ARG A 52 1.49 -11.29 -10.00
CA ARG A 52 1.75 -12.67 -9.59
C ARG A 52 0.97 -13.03 -8.32
N ILE A 53 1.05 -12.22 -7.26
CA ILE A 53 0.31 -12.45 -6.00
C ILE A 53 -1.21 -12.51 -6.27
N ALA A 54 -1.72 -11.64 -7.14
CA ALA A 54 -3.13 -11.65 -7.54
C ALA A 54 -3.52 -12.98 -8.21
N ARG A 55 -2.73 -13.44 -9.20
CA ARG A 55 -2.95 -14.75 -9.84
C ARG A 55 -2.87 -15.91 -8.83
N GLU A 56 -1.94 -15.87 -7.89
CA GLU A 56 -1.82 -16.91 -6.84
C GLU A 56 -3.06 -16.91 -5.92
N ARG A 57 -3.64 -15.76 -5.60
CA ARG A 57 -4.89 -15.67 -4.83
C ARG A 57 -6.10 -16.24 -5.58
N GLU A 58 -6.19 -15.96 -6.88
CA GLU A 58 -7.24 -16.51 -7.74
C GLU A 58 -7.12 -18.03 -7.83
N ALA A 59 -5.90 -18.54 -8.08
CA ALA A 59 -5.63 -19.97 -8.11
C ALA A 59 -5.93 -20.66 -6.78
N LEU A 60 -5.58 -20.03 -5.64
CA LEU A 60 -5.91 -20.51 -4.30
C LEU A 60 -7.44 -20.61 -4.11
N THR A 61 -8.18 -19.61 -4.57
CA THR A 61 -9.64 -19.58 -4.48
C THR A 61 -10.27 -20.71 -5.29
N ALA A 62 -9.85 -20.89 -6.55
CA ALA A 62 -10.33 -21.97 -7.41
C ALA A 62 -10.00 -23.35 -6.81
N ARG A 63 -8.77 -23.54 -6.35
CA ARG A 63 -8.34 -24.78 -5.70
C ARG A 63 -9.15 -25.08 -4.44
N ARG A 64 -9.37 -24.07 -3.59
CA ARG A 64 -10.19 -24.21 -2.38
C ARG A 64 -11.60 -24.68 -2.73
N GLN A 65 -12.24 -24.08 -3.73
CA GLN A 65 -13.59 -24.49 -4.16
C GLN A 65 -13.63 -25.94 -4.64
N GLN A 66 -12.62 -26.38 -5.40
CA GLN A 66 -12.50 -27.78 -5.83
C GLN A 66 -12.31 -28.73 -4.63
N GLU A 67 -11.44 -28.37 -3.68
CA GLU A 67 -11.21 -29.18 -2.47
C GLU A 67 -12.45 -29.24 -1.58
N GLU A 68 -13.20 -28.13 -1.44
CA GLU A 68 -14.48 -28.10 -0.73
C GLU A 68 -15.53 -29.00 -1.39
N ALA A 69 -15.60 -29.02 -2.73
CA ALA A 69 -16.50 -29.92 -3.46
C ALA A 69 -16.18 -31.40 -3.19
N VAL A 70 -14.90 -31.77 -3.10
CA VAL A 70 -14.47 -33.12 -2.72
C VAL A 70 -14.85 -33.43 -1.27
N CYS A 71 -14.78 -32.47 -0.34
CA CYS A 71 -15.17 -32.69 1.05
C CYS A 71 -16.63 -33.12 1.21
N TYR A 72 -17.55 -32.61 0.39
CA TYR A 72 -18.96 -33.00 0.44
C TYR A 72 -19.23 -34.44 0.03
N GLN A 73 -18.27 -35.12 -0.62
CA GLN A 73 -18.37 -36.54 -0.97
C GLN A 73 -17.86 -37.46 0.15
N ARG A 74 -17.30 -36.91 1.23
CA ARG A 74 -16.71 -37.67 2.34
C ARG A 74 -17.70 -37.80 3.49
N PHE A 75 -17.49 -38.82 4.32
CA PHE A 75 -18.29 -39.03 5.53
C PHE A 75 -18.05 -37.93 6.59
N ALA A 76 -16.78 -37.58 6.82
CA ALA A 76 -16.38 -36.52 7.77
C ALA A 76 -16.26 -35.16 7.08
N VAL A 77 -17.39 -34.62 6.58
CA VAL A 77 -17.42 -33.37 5.81
C VAL A 77 -16.83 -32.19 6.60
N GLU A 78 -17.26 -32.00 7.85
CA GLU A 78 -16.85 -30.84 8.66
C GLU A 78 -15.35 -30.82 8.97
N ASP A 79 -14.76 -31.97 9.29
CA ASP A 79 -13.31 -32.07 9.53
C ASP A 79 -12.52 -31.82 8.24
N CYS A 80 -13.02 -32.32 7.10
CA CYS A 80 -12.43 -32.04 5.80
C CYS A 80 -12.48 -30.54 5.47
N LEU A 81 -13.66 -29.91 5.59
CA LEU A 81 -13.85 -28.48 5.33
C LEU A 81 -12.98 -27.62 6.25
N ARG A 82 -12.84 -28.00 7.53
CA ARG A 82 -11.93 -27.33 8.47
C ARG A 82 -10.49 -27.38 7.97
N GLY A 83 -10.03 -28.55 7.53
CA GLY A 83 -8.68 -28.73 6.98
C GLY A 83 -8.44 -27.85 5.74
N VAL A 84 -9.40 -27.81 4.81
CA VAL A 84 -9.31 -26.95 3.61
C VAL A 84 -9.26 -25.46 3.99
N ARG A 85 -10.08 -25.02 4.93
CA ARG A 85 -10.07 -23.63 5.43
C ARG A 85 -8.76 -23.26 6.13
N VAL A 86 -8.16 -24.18 6.88
CA VAL A 86 -6.84 -23.96 7.52
C VAL A 86 -5.76 -23.78 6.45
N LYS A 87 -5.65 -24.71 5.50
CA LYS A 87 -4.67 -24.62 4.40
C LYS A 87 -4.83 -23.34 3.57
N ALA A 88 -6.09 -22.96 3.29
CA ALA A 88 -6.38 -21.73 2.57
C ALA A 88 -5.93 -20.48 3.34
N ARG A 89 -6.17 -20.43 4.66
CA ARG A 89 -5.72 -19.33 5.52
C ARG A 89 -4.21 -19.22 5.54
N GLU A 90 -3.49 -20.31 5.80
CA GLU A 90 -2.02 -20.32 5.82
C GLU A 90 -1.42 -19.83 4.50
N THR A 91 -1.95 -20.29 3.38
CA THR A 91 -1.48 -19.86 2.05
C THR A 91 -1.78 -18.38 1.81
N HIS A 92 -2.97 -17.93 2.19
CA HIS A 92 -3.37 -16.53 2.05
C HIS A 92 -2.51 -15.61 2.93
N ASP A 93 -2.19 -16.02 4.16
CA ASP A 93 -1.35 -15.27 5.09
C ASP A 93 0.08 -15.14 4.57
N ARG A 94 0.63 -16.20 3.96
CA ARG A 94 1.93 -16.14 3.27
C ARG A 94 1.91 -15.13 2.12
N LEU A 95 0.88 -15.14 1.28
CA LEU A 95 0.73 -14.18 0.18
C LEU A 95 0.58 -12.74 0.70
N ARG A 96 -0.15 -12.57 1.80
CA ARG A 96 -0.29 -11.27 2.47
C ARG A 96 1.03 -10.75 3.02
N ALA A 97 1.84 -11.61 3.63
CA ALA A 97 3.17 -11.24 4.12
C ALA A 97 4.06 -10.72 2.97
N GLN A 98 4.10 -11.43 1.84
CA GLN A 98 4.84 -10.98 0.65
C GLN A 98 4.36 -9.62 0.14
N GLU A 99 3.05 -9.40 0.09
CA GLU A 99 2.48 -8.11 -0.33
C GLU A 99 2.82 -6.98 0.65
N ILE A 100 2.84 -7.24 1.95
CA ILE A 100 3.25 -6.28 2.97
C ILE A 100 4.72 -5.89 2.76
N GLU A 101 5.61 -6.87 2.59
CA GLU A 101 7.04 -6.61 2.34
C GLU A 101 7.26 -5.76 1.08
N LEU A 102 6.53 -6.05 0.01
CA LEU A 102 6.57 -5.29 -1.23
C LEU A 102 6.11 -3.84 -1.04
N ASN A 103 5.02 -3.65 -0.29
CA ASN A 103 4.49 -2.32 0.01
C ASN A 103 5.43 -1.52 0.92
N ASP A 104 6.06 -2.18 1.89
CA ASP A 104 7.01 -1.54 2.79
C ASP A 104 8.30 -1.15 2.08
N ALA A 105 8.78 -1.98 1.14
CA ALA A 105 9.88 -1.63 0.26
C ALA A 105 9.55 -0.37 -0.56
N GLU A 106 8.36 -0.31 -1.16
CA GLU A 106 7.92 0.86 -1.93
C GLU A 106 7.79 2.12 -1.05
N ARG A 107 7.30 1.98 0.19
CA ARG A 107 7.25 3.11 1.15
C ARG A 107 8.65 3.63 1.46
N ARG A 108 9.62 2.73 1.70
CA ARG A 108 11.01 3.10 1.98
C ARG A 108 11.66 3.82 0.80
N GLU A 109 11.47 3.33 -0.42
CA GLU A 109 11.96 3.98 -1.64
C GLU A 109 11.40 5.40 -1.79
N LYS A 110 10.07 5.55 -1.69
CA LYS A 110 9.42 6.86 -1.77
C LYS A 110 9.89 7.81 -0.67
N ALA A 111 10.10 7.31 0.55
CA ALA A 111 10.65 8.12 1.63
C ALA A 111 12.08 8.60 1.31
N ALA A 112 12.93 7.72 0.78
CA ALA A 112 14.30 8.08 0.38
C ALA A 112 14.30 9.09 -0.78
N GLU A 113 13.44 8.94 -1.79
CA GLU A 113 13.27 9.90 -2.88
C GLU A 113 12.85 11.28 -2.36
N ARG A 114 11.92 11.32 -1.38
CA ARG A 114 11.48 12.57 -0.76
C ARG A 114 12.61 13.25 0.01
N LEU A 115 13.43 12.49 0.74
CA LEU A 115 14.59 13.02 1.45
C LEU A 115 15.61 13.63 0.48
N ARG A 116 15.95 12.92 -0.60
CA ARG A 116 16.83 13.45 -1.67
C ARG A 116 16.26 14.75 -2.26
N ALA A 117 14.98 14.77 -2.58
CA ALA A 117 14.33 15.98 -3.11
C ALA A 117 14.32 17.16 -2.13
N ILE A 118 14.37 16.90 -0.81
CA ILE A 118 14.52 17.94 0.22
C ILE A 118 15.97 18.44 0.26
N GLU A 119 16.94 17.53 0.27
CA GLU A 119 18.38 17.86 0.26
C GLU A 119 18.78 18.65 -0.99
N ASP A 120 18.28 18.26 -2.17
CA ASP A 120 18.49 18.96 -3.43
C ASP A 120 17.94 20.40 -3.35
N LYS A 121 16.74 20.58 -2.79
CA LYS A 121 16.14 21.90 -2.58
C LYS A 121 16.93 22.72 -1.57
N GLN A 122 17.42 22.12 -0.48
CA GLN A 122 18.24 22.80 0.51
C GLN A 122 19.60 23.22 -0.06
N THR A 123 20.18 22.42 -0.95
CA THR A 123 21.45 22.73 -1.63
C THR A 123 21.26 23.78 -2.73
N ALA A 124 20.11 23.78 -3.41
CA ALA A 124 19.73 24.80 -4.38
C ALA A 124 19.36 26.16 -3.74
N VAL A 125 19.15 26.19 -2.43
CA VAL A 125 18.94 27.41 -1.65
C VAL A 125 20.31 28.07 -1.37
N PRO A 126 20.63 29.23 -1.96
CA PRO A 126 21.92 29.88 -1.70
C PRO A 126 22.07 30.26 -0.22
N PRO A 127 23.29 30.22 0.34
CA PRO A 127 23.53 30.53 1.75
C PRO A 127 23.07 31.96 2.07
N ALA A 128 22.63 32.20 3.31
CA ALA A 128 22.02 33.46 3.74
C ALA A 128 22.87 34.70 3.41
N ALA A 129 24.21 34.59 3.48
CA ALA A 129 25.14 35.65 3.07
C ALA A 129 25.06 35.99 1.57
N LYS A 130 24.99 34.98 0.70
CA LYS A 130 24.83 35.17 -0.75
C LYS A 130 23.41 35.65 -1.11
N ARG A 131 22.40 35.30 -0.31
CA ARG A 131 21.04 35.85 -0.45
C ARG A 131 21.00 37.34 -0.08
N ALA A 132 21.66 37.73 1.00
CA ALA A 132 21.78 39.13 1.40
C ALA A 132 22.55 39.95 0.36
N GLU A 133 23.69 39.44 -0.15
CA GLU A 133 24.43 40.10 -1.24
C GLU A 133 23.65 40.15 -2.57
N ALA A 134 22.91 39.09 -2.93
CA ALA A 134 22.07 39.08 -4.14
C ALA A 134 20.85 40.02 -4.02
N GLN A 135 20.35 40.27 -2.80
CA GLN A 135 19.33 41.29 -2.53
C GLN A 135 19.92 42.71 -2.55
N LEU A 136 21.18 42.88 -2.16
CA LEU A 136 21.86 44.18 -2.16
C LEU A 136 22.40 44.61 -3.54
N ARG A 137 22.73 43.64 -4.41
CA ARG A 137 23.32 43.89 -5.76
C ARG A 137 22.32 43.96 -6.91
N LYS A 138 21.03 43.72 -6.67
CA LYS A 138 20.01 43.95 -7.70
C LYS A 138 19.88 45.47 -7.92
N PRO A 139 20.19 46.02 -9.11
CA PRO A 139 19.70 47.36 -9.43
C PRO A 139 18.19 47.31 -9.27
N ALA A 140 17.61 48.33 -8.62
CA ALA A 140 16.18 48.40 -8.38
C ALA A 140 15.45 48.16 -9.71
N ALA A 141 14.90 46.97 -9.90
CA ALA A 141 13.88 46.76 -10.90
C ALA A 141 12.77 47.76 -10.57
N ASP A 142 12.23 48.40 -11.61
CA ASP A 142 11.18 49.40 -11.51
C ASP A 142 10.20 49.03 -10.37
N PRO A 143 10.10 49.87 -9.30
CA PRO A 143 9.34 49.54 -8.11
C PRO A 143 7.88 49.22 -8.42
N ASP A 144 7.33 49.80 -9.50
CA ASP A 144 5.97 49.54 -9.96
C ASP A 144 5.86 48.16 -10.60
N ALA A 145 6.82 47.75 -11.44
CA ALA A 145 6.84 46.40 -12.02
C ALA A 145 7.00 45.31 -10.94
N ALA A 146 7.83 45.55 -9.92
CA ALA A 146 8.00 44.63 -8.79
C ALA A 146 6.74 44.55 -7.90
N LYS A 147 6.00 45.65 -7.75
CA LYS A 147 4.72 45.66 -7.04
C LYS A 147 3.66 44.85 -7.79
N VAL A 148 3.53 45.05 -9.11
CA VAL A 148 2.59 44.30 -9.95
C VAL A 148 2.87 42.79 -9.88
N GLN A 149 4.13 42.36 -9.97
CA GLN A 149 4.48 40.93 -9.82
C GLN A 149 4.05 40.36 -8.48
N ARG A 150 4.35 41.05 -7.36
CA ARG A 150 3.92 40.60 -6.02
C ARG A 150 2.40 40.51 -5.89
N ASP A 151 1.68 41.50 -6.43
CA ASP A 151 0.22 41.52 -6.41
C ASP A 151 -0.34 40.34 -7.22
N THR A 152 0.21 40.05 -8.41
CA THR A 152 -0.21 38.89 -9.21
C THR A 152 0.09 37.54 -8.52
N GLU A 153 1.26 37.37 -7.90
CA GLU A 153 1.60 36.17 -7.13
C GLU A 153 0.73 36.01 -5.87
N ALA A 154 0.36 37.11 -5.23
CA ALA A 154 -0.56 37.09 -4.09
C ALA A 154 -1.96 36.65 -4.55
N HIS A 155 -2.45 37.18 -5.67
CA HIS A 155 -3.73 36.76 -6.26
C HIS A 155 -3.71 35.28 -6.68
N GLN A 156 -2.66 34.81 -7.33
CA GLN A 156 -2.53 33.39 -7.70
C GLN A 156 -2.50 32.47 -6.48
N ARG A 157 -1.76 32.84 -5.42
CA ARG A 157 -1.75 32.08 -4.17
C ARG A 157 -3.11 32.08 -3.49
N ALA A 158 -3.80 33.22 -3.44
CA ALA A 158 -5.16 33.29 -2.89
C ALA A 158 -6.14 32.39 -3.66
N GLN A 159 -6.09 32.41 -4.99
CA GLN A 159 -6.89 31.52 -5.84
C GLN A 159 -6.58 30.04 -5.57
N GLN A 160 -5.30 29.68 -5.48
CA GLN A 160 -4.89 28.29 -5.22
C GLN A 160 -5.34 27.82 -3.83
N LEU A 161 -5.24 28.65 -2.80
CA LEU A 161 -5.72 28.34 -1.45
C LEU A 161 -7.24 28.16 -1.42
N ASN A 162 -7.98 29.05 -2.09
CA ASN A 162 -9.44 28.93 -2.20
C ASN A 162 -9.85 27.64 -2.93
N SER A 163 -9.19 27.30 -4.04
CA SER A 163 -9.46 26.06 -4.77
C SER A 163 -9.20 24.80 -3.92
N ARG A 164 -8.13 24.80 -3.12
CA ARG A 164 -7.81 23.70 -2.20
C ARG A 164 -8.81 23.60 -1.06
N ALA A 165 -9.22 24.74 -0.49
CA ALA A 165 -10.24 24.78 0.56
C ALA A 165 -11.59 24.25 0.04
N GLN A 166 -11.99 24.63 -1.18
CA GLN A 166 -13.19 24.11 -1.83
C GLN A 166 -13.09 22.59 -2.06
N ALA A 167 -11.98 22.11 -2.62
CA ALA A 167 -11.77 20.68 -2.83
C ALA A 167 -11.87 19.89 -1.51
N GLN A 168 -11.21 20.38 -0.45
CA GLN A 168 -11.29 19.77 0.88
C GLN A 168 -12.70 19.78 1.46
N ALA A 169 -13.44 20.88 1.31
CA ALA A 169 -14.82 20.97 1.76
C ALA A 169 -15.72 19.96 1.03
N THR A 170 -15.56 19.80 -0.28
CA THR A 170 -16.32 18.79 -1.06
C THR A 170 -15.95 17.35 -0.65
N GLU A 171 -14.67 17.08 -0.41
CA GLU A 171 -14.22 15.77 0.06
C GLU A 171 -14.74 15.47 1.48
N GLN A 172 -14.75 16.45 2.37
CA GLN A 172 -15.31 16.31 3.71
C GLN A 172 -16.83 16.08 3.66
N ALA A 173 -17.55 16.81 2.82
CA ALA A 173 -18.99 16.64 2.64
C ALA A 173 -19.34 15.25 2.09
N THR A 174 -18.61 14.76 1.08
CA THR A 174 -18.82 13.41 0.53
C THR A 174 -18.51 12.31 1.54
N ARG A 175 -17.43 12.45 2.32
CA ARG A 175 -17.11 11.52 3.42
C ARG A 175 -18.17 11.54 4.53
N ALA A 176 -18.66 12.72 4.90
CA ALA A 176 -19.72 12.88 5.89
C ALA A 176 -21.04 12.25 5.43
N ALA A 177 -21.43 12.47 4.17
CA ALA A 177 -22.59 11.82 3.57
C ALA A 177 -22.47 10.29 3.58
N ALA A 178 -21.34 9.76 3.10
CA ALA A 178 -21.11 8.31 3.10
C ALA A 178 -21.11 7.69 4.51
N ASN A 179 -20.62 8.42 5.52
CA ASN A 179 -20.71 8.01 6.93
C ASN A 179 -22.15 8.02 7.44
N ALA A 180 -22.92 9.07 7.12
CA ALA A 180 -24.32 9.17 7.49
C ALA A 180 -25.17 8.06 6.87
N ASP A 181 -24.94 7.74 5.59
CA ASP A 181 -25.61 6.64 4.89
C ASP A 181 -25.32 5.29 5.54
N ARG A 182 -24.05 5.01 5.87
CA ARG A 182 -23.67 3.78 6.59
C ARG A 182 -24.34 3.71 7.97
N ALA A 183 -24.38 4.82 8.70
CA ALA A 183 -25.03 4.87 10.01
C ALA A 183 -26.54 4.64 9.90
N ALA A 184 -27.21 5.22 8.90
CA ALA A 184 -28.63 5.01 8.63
C ALA A 184 -28.92 3.55 8.29
N GLN A 185 -28.16 2.95 7.37
CA GLN A 185 -28.29 1.53 7.02
C GLN A 185 -28.06 0.60 8.23
N SER A 186 -27.11 0.95 9.10
CA SER A 186 -26.86 0.18 10.33
C SER A 186 -28.05 0.23 11.29
N ARG A 187 -28.72 1.38 11.43
CA ARG A 187 -29.92 1.52 12.28
C ARG A 187 -31.07 0.67 11.75
N VAL A 188 -31.34 0.73 10.44
CA VAL A 188 -32.38 -0.08 9.79
C VAL A 188 -32.10 -1.58 9.99
N LYS A 189 -30.86 -2.04 9.76
CA LYS A 189 -30.50 -3.45 9.98
C LYS A 189 -30.65 -3.87 11.44
N HIS A 190 -30.35 -2.97 12.37
CA HIS A 190 -30.50 -3.24 13.80
C HIS A 190 -31.98 -3.39 14.17
N GLU A 191 -32.84 -2.48 13.73
CA GLU A 191 -34.29 -2.55 13.93
C GLU A 191 -34.88 -3.83 13.34
N GLN A 192 -34.49 -4.20 12.11
CA GLN A 192 -34.89 -5.46 11.48
C GLN A 192 -34.41 -6.68 12.27
N ALA A 193 -33.20 -6.65 12.82
CA ALA A 193 -32.67 -7.74 13.62
C ALA A 193 -33.43 -7.91 14.95
N LEU A 194 -33.87 -6.81 15.57
CA LEU A 194 -34.71 -6.83 16.76
C LEU A 194 -36.09 -7.42 16.46
N GLN A 195 -36.76 -6.92 15.40
CA GLN A 195 -38.05 -7.44 14.95
C GLN A 195 -37.99 -8.95 14.64
N ALA A 196 -36.98 -9.37 13.86
CA ALA A 196 -36.79 -10.79 13.54
C ALA A 196 -36.47 -11.63 14.79
N ALA A 197 -35.82 -11.06 15.81
CA ALA A 197 -35.59 -11.77 17.06
C ALA A 197 -36.88 -11.94 17.88
N GLU A 198 -37.74 -10.92 17.92
CA GLU A 198 -39.06 -10.97 18.57
C GLU A 198 -39.98 -11.98 17.88
N GLU A 199 -40.07 -11.94 16.55
CA GLU A 199 -40.86 -12.90 15.77
C GLU A 199 -40.39 -14.35 15.99
N ARG A 200 -39.06 -14.57 16.04
CA ARG A 200 -38.52 -15.90 16.36
C ARG A 200 -38.90 -16.34 17.77
N ARG A 201 -38.82 -15.45 18.76
CA ARG A 201 -39.23 -15.76 20.15
C ARG A 201 -40.71 -16.13 20.20
N ALA A 202 -41.57 -15.32 19.60
CA ALA A 202 -43.02 -15.56 19.54
C ALA A 202 -43.36 -16.87 18.81
N ARG A 203 -42.69 -17.18 17.69
CA ARG A 203 -42.85 -18.45 16.97
C ARG A 203 -42.45 -19.65 17.84
N VAL A 204 -41.31 -19.57 18.54
CA VAL A 204 -40.85 -20.64 19.42
C VAL A 204 -41.83 -20.84 20.58
N GLU A 205 -42.28 -19.76 21.22
CA GLU A 205 -43.26 -19.82 22.30
C GLU A 205 -44.58 -20.43 21.86
N LYS A 206 -45.13 -19.99 20.72
CA LYS A 206 -46.34 -20.58 20.14
C LYS A 206 -46.17 -22.06 19.84
N SER A 207 -45.07 -22.44 19.18
CA SER A 207 -44.80 -23.85 18.87
C SER A 207 -44.67 -24.72 20.13
N ARG A 208 -44.13 -24.14 21.22
CA ARG A 208 -44.04 -24.81 22.52
C ARG A 208 -45.41 -24.97 23.16
N ALA A 209 -46.25 -23.94 23.12
CA ALA A 209 -47.63 -24.01 23.62
C ALA A 209 -48.46 -25.04 22.84
N ASP A 210 -48.38 -25.04 21.51
CA ASP A 210 -49.06 -26.01 20.64
C ASP A 210 -48.60 -27.45 20.92
N ALA A 211 -47.30 -27.66 21.12
CA ALA A 211 -46.75 -28.97 21.49
C ALA A 211 -47.26 -29.46 22.85
N LEU A 212 -47.35 -28.57 23.84
CA LEU A 212 -47.90 -28.88 25.17
C LEU A 212 -49.39 -29.21 25.09
N ALA A 213 -50.18 -28.47 24.30
CA ALA A 213 -51.60 -28.74 24.07
C ALA A 213 -51.82 -30.10 23.37
N GLN A 214 -50.89 -30.51 22.51
CA GLN A 214 -50.87 -31.84 21.89
C GLN A 214 -50.29 -32.95 22.81
N GLY A 215 -50.00 -32.66 24.08
CA GLY A 215 -49.49 -33.63 25.06
C GLY A 215 -48.01 -34.01 24.87
N ARG A 216 -47.24 -33.29 24.05
CA ARG A 216 -45.81 -33.54 23.84
C ARG A 216 -45.01 -32.96 25.02
N LYS A 217 -44.22 -33.80 25.68
CA LYS A 217 -43.37 -33.39 26.81
C LYS A 217 -42.14 -32.62 26.28
N PRO A 218 -41.72 -31.52 26.95
CA PRO A 218 -40.49 -30.82 26.58
C PRO A 218 -39.28 -31.75 26.76
N ALA A 219 -38.28 -31.59 25.89
CA ALA A 219 -37.04 -32.34 25.98
C ALA A 219 -36.31 -32.03 27.31
N ALA A 220 -35.64 -33.03 27.87
CA ALA A 220 -34.82 -32.85 29.06
C ALA A 220 -33.72 -31.80 28.81
N PRO A 221 -33.38 -30.97 29.81
CA PRO A 221 -32.30 -29.99 29.66
C PRO A 221 -30.98 -30.73 29.37
N LEU A 222 -30.20 -30.15 28.46
CA LEU A 222 -28.87 -30.67 28.16
C LEU A 222 -28.00 -30.66 29.43
N PRO A 223 -27.13 -31.66 29.62
CA PRO A 223 -26.21 -31.69 30.76
C PRO A 223 -25.33 -30.43 30.77
N ALA A 224 -25.11 -29.86 31.97
CA ALA A 224 -24.26 -28.69 32.13
C ALA A 224 -22.84 -29.00 31.57
N PRO A 225 -22.22 -28.08 30.80
CA PRO A 225 -20.88 -28.32 30.27
C PRO A 225 -19.92 -28.51 31.45
N ALA A 226 -19.24 -29.66 31.48
CA ALA A 226 -18.16 -29.90 32.45
C ALA A 226 -17.10 -28.82 32.26
N ALA A 227 -16.77 -28.10 33.33
CA ALA A 227 -15.72 -27.09 33.34
C ALA A 227 -14.44 -27.71 32.78
N SER A 228 -14.01 -27.24 31.62
CA SER A 228 -12.75 -27.66 31.02
C SER A 228 -11.64 -27.01 31.84
N GLU A 229 -10.95 -27.81 32.66
CA GLU A 229 -9.76 -27.35 33.36
C GLU A 229 -8.72 -26.86 32.33
N PRO A 230 -8.11 -25.68 32.52
CA PRO A 230 -7.11 -25.18 31.61
C PRO A 230 -5.86 -26.07 31.72
N THR A 231 -5.56 -26.82 30.66
CA THR A 231 -4.30 -27.54 30.52
C THR A 231 -3.16 -26.51 30.49
N ARG A 232 -2.25 -26.63 31.47
CA ARG A 232 -1.08 -25.75 31.66
C ARG A 232 0.06 -26.12 30.72
#